data_AF-A0A511T3J1-F1
#
_entry.id   AF-A0A511T3J1-F1
#
_cell.length_a   1.000
_cell.length_b   1.000
_cell.length_c   1.000
_cell.angle_alpha   90.00
_cell.angle_beta   90.00
_cell.angle_gamma   90.00
#
_symmetry.space_group_name_H-M   'P 1'
#
loop_
_entity.id
_entity.type
_entity.pdbx_description
1 polymer ?
#
loop_
_entity_poly.entity_id
_entity_poly.type
_entity_poly.pdbx_seq_one_letter_code
_entity_poly.pdbx_strand_id
1 'polypeptide(L)'
;MSLMSKGGARAALGVLLALGSLLASAAVWRQRGTSTPSQGEPPFDPLAQALASGSTVANREAPIPSMCYTKTEGVSNPCWTCHTGGVGFNTMDDESLQAEYAFSDVGLLNQWSNLFTDRSEAMKAISDDEVLRYIREDNYAPLRESLMRRPGGFKGWVPDLDLSRGFDAEGFAKDGSGWRAVRYKPFLGTFWPTNGSTDDVFIRLPDAFRRDAGGQPSREVYRLNLAILEAAMTVDPAQLDAAKSRRRVEPVDERAGGVDLDGDGVLSRGVEVVRGLPTHYAGAAAKVPVRRDFYPRGVEFLHTVRYVDPDAPALLSARMKEVRYSRKDEEYAGDQVMAFYGAEQEKKMRNRLPAFPGTPELGLINEFGWRLQGFIEDAKGRLRVQTMEEHVFCMGCHTNLGVTVDQTFGFPRKVPGREGWRHQDLRGIADVPQAGHAKPEVLTYFERVKGGDEFRANEELLTRFFADGKVDEASVRRAAAGGDKDLAWLLTPSRERALALGRAYMALVREQGFTKGRDTLVAPPTNVLPSVENGSTGLEDAGLIFEDGRLHLAWE
;
A
#
# COMPACT_ATOMS: atom_id res chain seq x y z
N MET A 1 -108.78 0.22 -12.00
CA MET A 1 -108.95 0.81 -10.66
C MET A 1 -107.56 1.04 -10.08
N SER A 2 -107.36 2.19 -9.43
CA SER A 2 -106.19 2.51 -8.58
C SER A 2 -104.90 2.87 -9.33
N LEU A 3 -104.16 3.94 -9.04
CA LEU A 3 -104.36 5.20 -8.33
C LEU A 3 -103.09 6.02 -8.63
N MET A 4 -103.23 7.33 -8.77
CA MET A 4 -102.13 8.26 -9.05
C MET A 4 -101.13 8.34 -7.88
N SER A 5 -99.84 8.56 -8.17
CA SER A 5 -98.98 9.39 -7.33
C SER A 5 -97.81 10.01 -8.11
N LYS A 6 -97.48 11.23 -7.71
CA LYS A 6 -96.58 12.22 -8.32
C LYS A 6 -95.10 11.89 -8.07
N GLY A 7 -94.22 12.28 -8.99
CA GLY A 7 -92.77 12.17 -8.78
C GLY A 7 -91.86 12.66 -9.91
N GLY A 8 -92.21 13.73 -10.62
CA GLY A 8 -91.35 14.36 -11.64
C GLY A 8 -90.65 15.60 -11.11
N ALA A 9 -89.51 15.43 -10.44
CA ALA A 9 -88.48 16.47 -10.20
C ALA A 9 -87.39 15.91 -9.27
N ARG A 10 -86.55 14.97 -9.72
CA ARG A 10 -85.33 14.57 -8.97
C ARG A 10 -84.26 13.82 -9.77
N ALA A 11 -84.27 13.92 -11.10
CA ALA A 11 -83.26 13.28 -11.95
C ALA A 11 -82.24 14.26 -12.57
N ALA A 12 -82.37 15.58 -12.33
CA ALA A 12 -81.49 16.60 -12.92
C ALA A 12 -80.56 17.30 -11.91
N LEU A 13 -80.55 16.89 -10.63
CA LEU A 13 -79.69 17.47 -9.59
C LEU A 13 -78.68 16.46 -8.99
N GLY A 14 -78.68 15.21 -9.46
CA GLY A 14 -77.72 14.18 -9.04
C GLY A 14 -76.43 14.12 -9.86
N VAL A 15 -76.44 14.66 -11.09
CA VAL A 15 -75.28 14.59 -12.00
C VAL A 15 -74.38 15.82 -11.88
N LEU A 16 -74.89 16.96 -11.38
CA LEU A 16 -74.09 18.19 -11.19
C LEU A 16 -73.30 18.24 -9.87
N LEU A 17 -73.62 17.41 -8.88
CA LEU A 17 -72.86 17.32 -7.61
C LEU A 17 -71.78 16.22 -7.61
N ALA A 18 -71.82 15.28 -8.55
CA ALA A 18 -70.78 14.26 -8.72
C ALA A 18 -69.60 14.74 -9.61
N LEU A 19 -69.81 15.76 -10.46
CA LEU A 19 -68.72 16.37 -11.26
C LEU A 19 -68.00 17.52 -10.53
N GLY A 20 -68.65 18.17 -9.56
CA GLY A 20 -68.02 19.23 -8.74
C GLY A 20 -67.06 18.69 -7.66
N SER A 21 -67.27 17.47 -7.18
CA SER A 21 -66.42 16.83 -6.16
C SER A 21 -65.20 16.09 -6.77
N LEU A 22 -65.21 15.80 -8.07
CA LEU A 22 -64.05 15.29 -8.82
C LEU A 22 -63.09 16.40 -9.30
N LEU A 23 -63.55 17.64 -9.45
CA LEU A 23 -62.70 18.77 -9.86
C LEU A 23 -62.09 19.53 -8.68
N ALA A 24 -62.69 19.49 -7.47
CA ALA A 24 -62.07 20.03 -6.26
C ALA A 24 -61.03 19.09 -5.63
N SER A 25 -61.14 17.77 -5.85
CA SER A 25 -60.11 16.80 -5.42
C SER A 25 -58.94 16.72 -6.40
N ALA A 26 -59.13 17.06 -7.68
CA ALA A 26 -58.03 17.22 -8.65
C ALA A 26 -57.21 18.52 -8.44
N ALA A 27 -57.80 19.57 -7.88
CA ALA A 27 -57.10 20.83 -7.58
C ALA A 27 -56.29 20.77 -6.27
N VAL A 28 -56.73 20.00 -5.27
CA VAL A 28 -55.97 19.79 -4.01
C VAL A 28 -54.88 18.71 -4.16
N TRP A 29 -55.01 17.79 -5.12
CA TRP A 29 -53.93 16.84 -5.46
C TRP A 29 -52.89 17.38 -6.45
N ARG A 30 -53.18 18.47 -7.19
CA ARG A 30 -52.18 19.16 -8.03
C ARG A 30 -51.32 20.19 -7.29
N GLN A 31 -51.61 20.48 -6.03
CA GLN A 31 -50.78 21.35 -5.17
C GLN A 31 -50.02 20.61 -4.06
N ARG A 32 -50.04 19.28 -4.06
CA ARG A 32 -49.08 18.42 -3.32
C ARG A 32 -48.02 17.78 -4.21
N GLY A 33 -47.87 18.30 -5.42
CA GLY A 33 -46.64 18.21 -6.20
C GLY A 33 -45.65 19.29 -5.78
N THR A 34 -45.47 19.54 -4.48
CA THR A 34 -44.14 19.95 -4.05
C THR A 34 -43.29 18.73 -4.34
N SER A 35 -42.61 18.75 -5.48
CA SER A 35 -41.30 18.13 -5.59
C SER A 35 -40.64 18.31 -4.24
N THR A 36 -40.56 17.23 -3.44
CA THR A 36 -39.50 17.13 -2.45
C THR A 36 -38.29 17.57 -3.26
N PRO A 37 -37.61 18.68 -2.89
CA PRO A 37 -36.36 19.01 -3.57
C PRO A 37 -35.63 17.69 -3.58
N SER A 38 -35.21 17.19 -4.75
CA SER A 38 -34.34 16.01 -4.77
C SER A 38 -33.29 16.38 -3.73
N GLN A 39 -33.29 15.69 -2.58
CA GLN A 39 -32.36 16.04 -1.53
C GLN A 39 -31.04 15.86 -2.24
N GLY A 40 -30.41 17.01 -2.57
CA GLY A 40 -29.18 17.01 -3.33
C GLY A 40 -28.29 16.05 -2.57
N GLU A 41 -27.62 15.16 -3.30
CA GLU A 41 -26.75 14.20 -2.66
C GLU A 41 -25.92 14.93 -1.60
N PRO A 42 -25.88 14.41 -0.35
CA PRO A 42 -25.17 15.10 0.71
C PRO A 42 -23.77 15.45 0.23
N PRO A 43 -23.27 16.66 0.55
CA PRO A 43 -21.95 17.08 0.13
C PRO A 43 -20.93 16.02 0.53
N PHE A 44 -19.96 15.78 -0.36
CA PHE A 44 -18.92 14.80 -0.14
C PHE A 44 -18.20 15.05 1.20
N ASP A 45 -18.38 14.12 2.15
CA ASP A 45 -17.64 14.11 3.40
C ASP A 45 -16.73 12.86 3.44
N PRO A 46 -15.40 13.02 3.32
CA PRO A 46 -14.47 11.90 3.32
C PRO A 46 -14.44 11.13 4.66
N LEU A 47 -15.06 11.65 5.73
CA LEU A 47 -15.11 10.98 7.03
C LEU A 47 -16.42 10.22 7.28
N ALA A 48 -17.46 10.44 6.47
CA ALA A 48 -18.82 9.97 6.79
C ALA A 48 -18.88 8.47 7.05
N GLN A 49 -18.23 7.66 6.20
CA GLN A 49 -18.23 6.20 6.34
C GLN A 49 -17.40 5.73 7.55
N ALA A 50 -16.23 6.33 7.78
CA ALA A 50 -15.39 6.00 8.93
C ALA A 50 -16.10 6.33 10.24
N LEU A 51 -16.73 7.50 10.34
CA LEU A 51 -17.50 7.92 11.51
C LEU A 51 -18.73 7.04 11.74
N ALA A 52 -19.46 6.68 10.68
CA ALA A 52 -20.60 5.77 10.78
C ALA A 52 -20.18 4.37 11.26
N SER A 53 -19.00 3.89 10.86
CA SER A 53 -18.47 2.59 11.30
C SER A 53 -17.94 2.59 12.74
N GLY A 54 -17.59 3.75 13.28
CA GLY A 54 -16.96 3.89 14.60
C GLY A 54 -15.68 3.05 14.73
N SER A 55 -15.54 2.35 15.85
CA SER A 55 -14.43 1.44 16.13
C SER A 55 -14.76 -0.02 15.82
N THR A 56 -15.76 -0.29 14.98
CA THR A 56 -16.18 -1.65 14.65
C THR A 56 -15.10 -2.36 13.83
N VAL A 57 -14.73 -3.56 14.28
CA VAL A 57 -13.81 -4.47 13.58
C VAL A 57 -14.42 -5.86 13.63
N ALA A 58 -14.97 -6.32 12.51
CA ALA A 58 -15.55 -7.65 12.39
C ALA A 58 -14.45 -8.72 12.29
N ASN A 59 -13.50 -8.55 11.36
CA ASN A 59 -12.31 -9.37 11.30
C ASN A 59 -11.26 -8.91 12.32
N ARG A 60 -11.27 -9.51 13.52
CA ARG A 60 -10.29 -9.19 14.59
C ARG A 60 -8.87 -9.69 14.28
N GLU A 61 -8.73 -10.54 13.27
CA GLU A 61 -7.45 -11.00 12.73
C GLU A 61 -7.19 -10.39 11.33
N ALA A 62 -7.74 -9.20 11.07
CA ALA A 62 -7.39 -8.41 9.89
C ALA A 62 -5.87 -8.15 9.72
N PRO A 63 -5.01 -8.21 10.76
CA PRO A 63 -3.57 -8.18 10.58
C PRO A 63 -2.98 -9.44 9.93
N ILE A 64 -3.70 -10.55 9.82
CA ILE A 64 -3.27 -11.72 9.02
C ILE A 64 -3.69 -11.47 7.57
N PRO A 65 -2.79 -11.05 6.66
CA PRO A 65 -3.16 -10.69 5.30
C PRO A 65 -3.66 -11.91 4.52
N SER A 66 -4.35 -11.67 3.41
CA SER A 66 -4.98 -12.75 2.66
C SER A 66 -3.97 -13.74 2.05
N MET A 67 -2.73 -13.28 1.80
CA MET A 67 -1.61 -14.09 1.35
C MET A 67 -1.28 -15.26 2.30
N CYS A 68 -1.52 -15.11 3.61
CA CYS A 68 -1.22 -16.13 4.61
C CYS A 68 -2.13 -17.38 4.49
N TYR A 69 -3.24 -17.27 3.76
CA TYR A 69 -4.16 -18.38 3.51
C TYR A 69 -3.81 -19.15 2.23
N THR A 70 -2.66 -18.88 1.60
CA THR A 70 -2.19 -19.64 0.44
C THR A 70 -2.02 -21.12 0.77
N LYS A 71 -2.36 -21.99 -0.18
CA LYS A 71 -2.05 -23.43 -0.10
C LYS A 71 -0.56 -23.63 -0.35
N THR A 72 0.17 -24.18 0.61
CA THR A 72 1.60 -24.50 0.45
C THR A 72 1.79 -25.93 -0.06
N GLU A 73 1.10 -26.90 0.57
CA GLU A 73 1.08 -28.34 0.28
C GLU A 73 2.49 -28.96 0.15
N GLY A 74 3.50 -28.42 0.85
CA GLY A 74 4.89 -28.86 0.69
C GLY A 74 5.51 -28.59 -0.69
N VAL A 75 4.92 -27.73 -1.51
CA VAL A 75 5.34 -27.49 -2.91
C VAL A 75 5.68 -26.02 -3.17
N SER A 76 4.91 -25.09 -2.62
CA SER A 76 5.05 -23.66 -2.87
C SER A 76 5.19 -22.91 -1.55
N ASN A 77 6.28 -22.18 -1.39
CA ASN A 77 6.49 -21.31 -0.24
C ASN A 77 6.57 -19.86 -0.70
N PRO A 78 5.50 -19.07 -0.59
CA PRO A 78 5.55 -17.61 -0.66
C PRO A 78 5.81 -16.96 0.71
N CYS A 79 5.65 -17.69 1.81
CA CYS A 79 5.76 -17.17 3.18
C CYS A 79 7.15 -16.62 3.49
N TRP A 80 8.21 -17.20 2.92
CA TRP A 80 9.60 -16.76 3.12
C TRP A 80 9.88 -15.31 2.75
N THR A 81 9.04 -14.68 1.91
CA THR A 81 9.22 -13.27 1.56
C THR A 81 8.96 -12.35 2.74
N CYS A 82 8.12 -12.77 3.70
CA CYS A 82 7.74 -12.00 4.87
C CYS A 82 8.30 -12.59 6.17
N HIS A 83 8.24 -13.92 6.29
CA HIS A 83 8.63 -14.69 7.46
C HIS A 83 10.03 -15.23 7.27
N THR A 84 11.02 -14.69 7.96
CA THR A 84 12.44 -14.98 7.76
C THR A 84 13.22 -14.50 8.98
N GLY A 85 14.47 -14.91 9.13
CA GLY A 85 15.34 -14.36 10.17
C GLY A 85 15.45 -12.83 10.05
N GLY A 86 15.13 -12.14 11.15
CA GLY A 86 15.21 -10.69 11.25
C GLY A 86 16.64 -10.13 11.12
N VAL A 87 16.74 -8.83 10.88
CA VAL A 87 18.03 -8.12 10.70
C VAL A 87 18.23 -7.01 11.73
N GLY A 88 19.47 -6.87 12.21
CA GLY A 88 19.83 -5.83 13.16
C GLY A 88 19.06 -5.95 14.48
N PHE A 89 18.28 -4.92 14.82
CA PHE A 89 17.42 -4.93 16.00
C PHE A 89 16.01 -5.48 15.74
N ASN A 90 15.69 -5.80 14.48
CA ASN A 90 14.54 -6.66 14.20
C ASN A 90 14.92 -8.10 14.57
N THR A 91 14.51 -8.52 15.77
CA THR A 91 14.72 -9.88 16.29
C THR A 91 13.46 -10.73 16.17
N MET A 92 12.54 -10.37 15.27
CA MET A 92 11.46 -11.26 14.89
C MET A 92 12.06 -12.42 14.11
N ASP A 93 12.06 -13.59 14.74
CA ASP A 93 12.50 -14.87 14.17
C ASP A 93 11.22 -15.68 13.92
N ASP A 94 10.66 -15.48 12.74
CA ASP A 94 9.32 -15.98 12.38
C ASP A 94 9.32 -16.94 11.19
N GLU A 95 10.49 -17.42 10.77
CA GLU A 95 10.68 -18.48 9.78
C GLU A 95 9.96 -19.78 10.14
N SER A 96 9.81 -20.08 11.44
CA SER A 96 8.99 -21.21 11.92
C SER A 96 7.53 -21.14 11.45
N LEU A 97 6.98 -19.94 11.19
CA LEU A 97 5.63 -19.78 10.61
C LEU A 97 5.54 -20.24 9.15
N GLN A 98 6.67 -20.54 8.50
CA GLN A 98 6.68 -21.26 7.23
C GLN A 98 6.39 -22.76 7.43
N ALA A 99 6.83 -23.36 8.54
CA ALA A 99 6.72 -24.80 8.79
C ALA A 99 5.32 -25.20 9.28
N GLU A 100 4.67 -24.33 10.06
CA GLU A 100 3.35 -24.60 10.62
C GLU A 100 2.38 -23.41 10.49
N TYR A 101 1.11 -23.74 10.25
CA TYR A 101 0.02 -22.83 10.52
C TYR A 101 -0.23 -22.77 12.03
N ALA A 102 -0.10 -21.56 12.59
CA ALA A 102 -0.30 -21.27 14.01
C ALA A 102 -1.27 -20.09 14.21
N PHE A 103 -2.47 -20.20 13.63
CA PHE A 103 -3.46 -19.14 13.63
C PHE A 103 -4.30 -19.18 14.91
N SER A 104 -4.82 -18.03 15.36
CA SER A 104 -5.82 -18.01 16.43
C SER A 104 -7.14 -18.63 15.96
N ASP A 105 -8.03 -18.97 16.90
CA ASP A 105 -9.37 -19.50 16.59
C ASP A 105 -10.15 -18.63 15.60
N VAL A 106 -9.96 -17.29 15.65
CA VAL A 106 -10.59 -16.34 14.73
C VAL A 106 -9.96 -16.42 13.34
N GLY A 107 -8.63 -16.60 13.27
CA GLY A 107 -7.86 -16.71 12.04
C GLY A 107 -8.06 -18.05 11.31
N LEU A 108 -8.50 -19.12 11.99
CA LEU A 108 -8.73 -20.41 11.33
C LEU A 108 -9.73 -20.31 10.17
N LEU A 109 -10.67 -19.38 10.22
CA LEU A 109 -11.56 -19.08 9.10
C LEU A 109 -10.99 -17.95 8.25
N ASN A 110 -10.87 -18.17 6.94
CA ASN A 110 -10.46 -17.11 6.02
C ASN A 110 -11.57 -16.05 5.88
N GLN A 111 -11.39 -14.91 6.55
CA GLN A 111 -12.32 -13.78 6.52
C GLN A 111 -12.24 -12.97 5.21
N TRP A 112 -11.23 -13.22 4.37
CA TRP A 112 -11.00 -12.54 3.09
C TRP A 112 -11.89 -13.09 1.98
N SER A 113 -13.20 -13.06 2.23
CA SER A 113 -14.22 -13.67 1.37
C SER A 113 -14.23 -13.15 -0.07
N ASN A 114 -13.64 -11.98 -0.35
CA ASN A 114 -13.51 -11.48 -1.73
C ASN A 114 -12.65 -12.37 -2.62
N LEU A 115 -11.75 -13.19 -2.05
CA LEU A 115 -10.99 -14.19 -2.79
C LEU A 115 -11.88 -15.27 -3.40
N PHE A 116 -13.07 -15.53 -2.83
CA PHE A 116 -13.97 -16.59 -3.29
C PHE A 116 -15.15 -16.05 -4.12
N THR A 117 -15.22 -14.74 -4.36
CA THR A 117 -16.32 -14.09 -5.07
C THR A 117 -16.00 -13.95 -6.55
N ASP A 118 -16.77 -14.63 -7.40
CA ASP A 118 -16.69 -14.46 -8.86
C ASP A 118 -17.37 -13.15 -9.28
N ARG A 119 -16.60 -12.29 -9.96
CA ARG A 119 -17.05 -10.98 -10.48
C ARG A 119 -17.15 -10.93 -11.99
N SER A 120 -17.05 -12.08 -12.68
CA SER A 120 -17.03 -12.17 -14.14
C SER A 120 -18.21 -11.45 -14.80
N GLU A 121 -19.43 -11.58 -14.27
CA GLU A 121 -20.62 -10.89 -14.81
C GLU A 121 -20.56 -9.37 -14.62
N ALA A 122 -20.12 -8.89 -13.45
CA ALA A 122 -19.93 -7.47 -13.20
C ALA A 122 -18.83 -6.87 -14.09
N MET A 123 -17.76 -7.65 -14.35
CA MET A 123 -16.67 -7.25 -15.23
C MET A 123 -17.12 -7.13 -16.69
N LYS A 124 -17.92 -8.07 -17.20
CA LYS A 124 -18.46 -8.02 -18.58
C LYS A 124 -19.27 -6.76 -18.86
N ALA A 125 -19.86 -6.16 -17.84
CA ALA A 125 -20.64 -4.92 -17.96
C ALA A 125 -19.80 -3.64 -18.04
N ILE A 126 -18.48 -3.71 -17.84
CA ILE A 126 -17.58 -2.55 -17.85
C ILE A 126 -16.72 -2.62 -19.11
N SER A 127 -16.79 -1.61 -19.97
CA SER A 127 -15.96 -1.55 -21.19
C SER A 127 -14.52 -1.10 -20.90
N ASP A 128 -13.60 -1.40 -21.81
CA ASP A 128 -12.22 -0.90 -21.75
C ASP A 128 -12.16 0.64 -21.67
N ASP A 129 -12.97 1.33 -22.49
CA ASP A 129 -13.05 2.80 -22.48
C ASP A 129 -13.56 3.35 -21.14
N GLU A 130 -14.48 2.63 -20.50
CA GLU A 130 -14.95 2.99 -19.17
C GLU A 130 -13.84 2.84 -18.12
N VAL A 131 -13.07 1.75 -18.15
CA VAL A 131 -11.91 1.56 -17.25
C VAL A 131 -10.91 2.68 -17.46
N LEU A 132 -10.49 2.95 -18.70
CA LEU A 132 -9.47 3.96 -19.01
C LEU A 132 -9.91 5.36 -18.59
N ARG A 133 -11.16 5.73 -18.86
CA ARG A 133 -11.72 7.01 -18.41
C ARG A 133 -11.74 7.09 -16.88
N TYR A 134 -12.14 6.01 -16.22
CA TYR A 134 -12.22 5.95 -14.76
C TYR A 134 -10.83 6.11 -14.12
N ILE A 135 -9.83 5.31 -14.52
CA ILE A 135 -8.50 5.34 -13.89
C ILE A 135 -7.71 6.63 -14.17
N ARG A 136 -8.07 7.39 -15.22
CA ARG A 136 -7.44 8.66 -15.57
C ARG A 136 -8.04 9.88 -14.87
N GLU A 137 -9.11 9.69 -14.09
CA GLU A 137 -9.72 10.76 -13.30
C GLU A 137 -9.00 10.94 -11.96
N ASP A 138 -8.63 12.17 -11.62
CA ASP A 138 -8.03 12.49 -10.33
C ASP A 138 -9.05 12.43 -9.20
N ASN A 139 -8.77 11.61 -8.18
CA ASN A 139 -9.56 11.52 -6.95
C ASN A 139 -8.79 11.97 -5.70
N TYR A 140 -7.55 12.44 -5.85
CA TYR A 140 -6.68 12.89 -4.76
C TYR A 140 -6.77 14.40 -4.50
N ALA A 141 -6.77 15.25 -5.54
CA ALA A 141 -6.97 16.68 -5.32
C ALA A 141 -8.32 17.00 -4.63
N PRO A 142 -9.45 16.35 -4.99
CA PRO A 142 -10.72 16.55 -4.26
C PRO A 142 -10.66 16.15 -2.78
N LEU A 143 -9.96 15.06 -2.43
CA LEU A 143 -9.74 14.66 -1.03
C LEU A 143 -8.97 15.74 -0.28
N ARG A 144 -7.82 16.17 -0.84
CA ARG A 144 -6.97 17.20 -0.25
C ARG A 144 -7.75 18.49 -0.02
N GLU A 145 -8.48 18.97 -1.02
CA GLU A 145 -9.31 20.18 -0.88
C GLU A 145 -10.38 20.05 0.20
N SER A 146 -11.05 18.89 0.27
CA SER A 146 -12.09 18.64 1.28
C SER A 146 -11.52 18.65 2.70
N LEU A 147 -10.38 18.01 2.94
CA LEU A 147 -9.74 17.97 4.25
C LEU A 147 -9.13 19.32 4.65
N MET A 148 -8.48 20.04 3.73
CA MET A 148 -7.91 21.37 3.99
C MET A 148 -8.97 22.42 4.34
N ARG A 149 -10.16 22.34 3.71
CA ARG A 149 -11.26 23.31 3.92
C ARG A 149 -12.25 22.87 5.00
N ARG A 150 -12.00 21.76 5.69
CA ARG A 150 -12.94 21.21 6.68
C ARG A 150 -13.17 22.21 7.83
N PRO A 151 -14.42 22.57 8.15
CA PRO A 151 -14.72 23.37 9.33
C PRO A 151 -14.25 22.68 10.61
N GLY A 152 -13.52 23.40 11.47
CA GLY A 152 -12.92 22.85 12.70
C GLY A 152 -11.63 22.06 12.48
N GLY A 153 -11.17 21.92 11.23
CA GLY A 153 -9.95 21.19 10.87
C GLY A 153 -10.12 19.66 10.88
N PHE A 154 -9.26 18.97 10.14
CA PHE A 154 -9.09 17.52 10.25
C PHE A 154 -7.98 17.22 11.27
N LYS A 155 -8.22 16.26 12.18
CA LYS A 155 -7.28 15.94 13.26
C LYS A 155 -6.13 15.03 12.83
N GLY A 156 -6.33 14.27 11.76
CA GLY A 156 -5.31 13.40 11.17
C GLY A 156 -4.36 14.15 10.25
N TRP A 157 -3.70 13.39 9.39
CA TRP A 157 -2.87 13.94 8.34
C TRP A 157 -3.72 14.59 7.24
N VAL A 158 -3.48 15.87 7.00
CA VAL A 158 -4.06 16.59 5.87
C VAL A 158 -3.08 16.45 4.70
N PRO A 159 -3.51 15.87 3.56
CA PRO A 159 -2.64 15.73 2.40
C PRO A 159 -2.07 17.07 1.95
N ASP A 160 -0.74 17.20 1.98
CA ASP A 160 -0.03 18.46 1.69
C ASP A 160 0.87 18.38 0.45
N LEU A 161 1.07 17.18 -0.10
CA LEU A 161 1.67 16.98 -1.42
C LEU A 161 0.65 17.29 -2.52
N ASP A 162 0.97 18.23 -3.40
CA ASP A 162 0.22 18.56 -4.61
C ASP A 162 0.85 17.89 -5.84
N LEU A 163 0.41 16.66 -6.13
CA LEU A 163 0.91 15.87 -7.25
C LEU A 163 0.70 16.54 -8.62
N SER A 164 -0.27 17.46 -8.76
CA SER A 164 -0.51 18.19 -10.01
C SER A 164 0.61 19.17 -10.36
N ARG A 165 1.41 19.59 -9.36
CA ARG A 165 2.61 20.42 -9.55
C ARG A 165 3.78 19.60 -10.07
N GLY A 166 3.74 18.28 -9.89
CA GLY A 166 4.77 17.34 -10.30
C GLY A 166 6.08 17.51 -9.52
N PHE A 167 7.12 16.87 -10.04
CA PHE A 167 8.44 16.79 -9.41
C PHE A 167 9.49 17.38 -10.35
N ASP A 168 10.59 17.86 -9.78
CA ASP A 168 11.76 18.26 -10.55
C ASP A 168 12.66 17.07 -10.91
N ALA A 169 13.75 17.33 -11.64
CA ALA A 169 14.64 16.30 -12.15
C ALA A 169 15.42 15.55 -11.05
N GLU A 170 15.45 16.09 -9.82
CA GLU A 170 16.08 15.46 -8.65
C GLU A 170 15.03 14.78 -7.75
N GLY A 171 13.79 14.69 -8.23
CA GLY A 171 12.69 14.01 -7.55
C GLY A 171 12.05 14.80 -6.42
N PHE A 172 12.35 16.10 -6.25
CA PHE A 172 11.67 16.93 -5.24
C PHE A 172 10.34 17.45 -5.75
N ALA A 173 9.33 17.46 -4.87
CA ALA A 173 8.02 18.01 -5.17
C ALA A 173 8.13 19.52 -5.44
N LYS A 174 7.51 19.98 -6.54
CA LYS A 174 7.55 21.39 -7.00
C LYS A 174 6.63 22.32 -6.22
N ASP A 175 5.85 21.79 -5.29
CA ASP A 175 4.91 22.51 -4.44
C ASP A 175 5.55 23.11 -3.17
N GLY A 176 6.83 22.81 -2.91
CA GLY A 176 7.54 23.28 -1.71
C GLY A 176 7.25 22.47 -0.44
N SER A 177 6.49 21.38 -0.53
CA SER A 177 6.17 20.49 0.60
C SER A 177 7.39 19.80 1.21
N GLY A 178 8.46 19.65 0.41
CA GLY A 178 9.68 18.93 0.76
C GLY A 178 9.57 17.42 0.66
N TRP A 179 8.47 16.89 0.10
CA TRP A 179 8.39 15.50 -0.32
C TRP A 179 9.37 15.22 -1.45
N ARG A 180 9.95 14.01 -1.44
CA ARG A 180 10.83 13.54 -2.50
C ARG A 180 10.41 12.15 -2.96
N ALA A 181 10.29 11.97 -4.27
CA ALA A 181 9.91 10.71 -4.89
C ALA A 181 11.04 9.68 -4.79
N VAL A 182 10.68 8.45 -4.44
CA VAL A 182 11.58 7.31 -4.31
C VAL A 182 11.27 6.32 -5.42
N ARG A 183 12.31 5.94 -6.16
CA ARG A 183 12.26 4.84 -7.10
C ARG A 183 12.96 3.63 -6.50
N TYR A 184 12.25 2.51 -6.47
CA TYR A 184 12.68 1.30 -5.78
C TYR A 184 12.30 0.05 -6.58
N LYS A 185 12.90 -1.07 -6.22
CA LYS A 185 12.45 -2.38 -6.70
C LYS A 185 11.22 -2.80 -5.89
N PRO A 186 10.04 -3.01 -6.51
CA PRO A 186 8.84 -3.39 -5.78
C PRO A 186 9.03 -4.65 -4.93
N PHE A 187 8.29 -4.74 -3.82
CA PHE A 187 8.23 -5.96 -3.03
C PHE A 187 7.54 -7.08 -3.82
N LEU A 188 7.80 -8.33 -3.45
CA LEU A 188 7.45 -9.52 -4.23
C LEU A 188 5.93 -9.78 -4.25
N GLY A 189 5.45 -10.50 -5.27
CA GLY A 189 4.10 -11.07 -5.30
C GLY A 189 2.99 -10.06 -5.58
N THR A 190 1.95 -10.02 -4.74
CA THR A 190 0.72 -9.25 -4.98
C THR A 190 0.94 -7.74 -5.24
N PHE A 191 2.08 -7.19 -4.84
CA PHE A 191 2.44 -5.77 -5.05
C PHE A 191 2.94 -5.43 -6.46
N TRP A 192 3.08 -6.41 -7.35
CA TRP A 192 3.53 -6.16 -8.72
C TRP A 192 2.43 -5.62 -9.64
N PRO A 193 2.75 -4.77 -10.64
CA PRO A 193 1.77 -4.28 -11.61
C PRO A 193 1.05 -5.41 -12.35
N THR A 194 1.73 -6.52 -12.64
CA THR A 194 1.10 -7.70 -13.26
C THR A 194 0.02 -8.35 -12.38
N ASN A 195 -0.04 -8.02 -11.09
CA ASN A 195 -1.07 -8.47 -10.14
C ASN A 195 -2.11 -7.38 -9.83
N GLY A 196 -2.10 -6.27 -10.59
CA GLY A 196 -3.23 -5.34 -10.69
C GLY A 196 -3.06 -4.03 -9.95
N SER A 197 -1.96 -3.84 -9.23
CA SER A 197 -1.63 -2.58 -8.57
C SER A 197 -0.21 -2.16 -8.92
N THR A 198 -0.05 -0.88 -9.25
CA THR A 198 1.25 -0.21 -9.24
C THR A 198 1.23 0.84 -8.13
N ASP A 199 2.39 1.27 -7.68
CA ASP A 199 2.49 2.26 -6.61
C ASP A 199 3.64 3.23 -6.78
N ASP A 200 3.66 4.25 -5.94
CA ASP A 200 4.79 5.14 -5.73
C ASP A 200 4.94 5.47 -4.24
N VAL A 201 6.17 5.80 -3.83
CA VAL A 201 6.50 6.19 -2.46
C VAL A 201 7.22 7.52 -2.48
N PHE A 202 6.84 8.38 -1.55
CA PHE A 202 7.49 9.65 -1.28
C PHE A 202 7.97 9.67 0.16
N ILE A 203 9.15 10.24 0.39
CA ILE A 203 9.73 10.42 1.72
C ILE A 203 9.86 11.90 2.04
N ARG A 204 9.65 12.27 3.30
CA ARG A 204 9.99 13.59 3.84
C ARG A 204 10.70 13.46 5.19
N LEU A 205 11.86 14.08 5.32
CA LEU A 205 12.53 14.23 6.62
C LEU A 205 11.98 15.44 7.39
N PRO A 206 12.05 15.44 8.73
CA PRO A 206 11.65 16.57 9.56
C PRO A 206 12.35 17.87 9.17
N ASP A 207 11.75 18.99 9.55
CA ASP A 207 12.23 20.34 9.19
C ASP A 207 13.71 20.59 9.52
N ALA A 208 14.19 20.10 10.66
CA ALA A 208 15.59 20.23 11.08
C ALA A 208 16.60 19.57 10.10
N PHE A 209 16.20 18.50 9.40
CA PHE A 209 17.05 17.80 8.43
C PHE A 209 17.15 18.55 7.10
N ARG A 210 16.32 19.58 6.91
CA ARG A 210 16.21 20.36 5.67
C ARG A 210 16.77 21.78 5.84
N ARG A 211 17.46 22.03 6.96
CA ARG A 211 18.02 23.34 7.33
C ARG A 211 19.51 23.23 7.62
N ASP A 212 20.25 24.27 7.24
CA ASP A 212 21.66 24.41 7.59
C ASP A 212 21.87 24.66 9.09
N ALA A 213 23.14 24.75 9.51
CA ALA A 213 23.50 25.01 10.91
C ALA A 213 23.02 26.38 11.43
N GLY A 214 22.75 27.33 10.55
CA GLY A 214 22.16 28.64 10.87
C GLY A 214 20.62 28.62 10.91
N GLY A 215 20.00 27.47 10.67
CA GLY A 215 18.54 27.29 10.65
C GLY A 215 17.87 27.77 9.36
N GLN A 216 18.61 28.07 8.29
CA GLN A 216 18.02 28.45 7.01
C GLN A 216 17.69 27.21 6.17
N PRO A 217 16.60 27.20 5.39
CA PRO A 217 16.31 26.10 4.47
C PRO A 217 17.47 25.84 3.51
N SER A 218 17.93 24.60 3.43
CA SER A 218 19.06 24.21 2.58
C SER A 218 18.78 22.89 1.89
N ARG A 219 18.62 22.95 0.56
CA ARG A 219 18.41 21.77 -0.29
C ARG A 219 19.62 20.85 -0.27
N GLU A 220 20.84 21.39 -0.24
CA GLU A 220 22.07 20.59 -0.18
C GLU A 220 22.18 19.81 1.13
N VAL A 221 21.84 20.42 2.27
CA VAL A 221 21.79 19.70 3.56
C VAL A 221 20.70 18.63 3.54
N TYR A 222 19.56 18.90 2.92
CA TYR A 222 18.51 17.90 2.80
C TYR A 222 18.96 16.69 1.96
N ARG A 223 19.60 16.93 0.82
CA ARG A 223 20.18 15.87 -0.03
C ARG A 223 21.23 15.07 0.74
N LEU A 224 22.11 15.74 1.47
CA LEU A 224 23.13 15.11 2.32
C LEU A 224 22.49 14.20 3.38
N ASN A 225 21.49 14.69 4.11
CA ASN A 225 20.78 13.92 5.14
C ASN A 225 19.99 12.73 4.57
N LEU A 226 19.41 12.88 3.37
CA LEU A 226 18.78 11.77 2.67
C LEU A 226 19.80 10.71 2.21
N ALA A 227 21.00 11.12 1.79
CA ALA A 227 22.10 10.20 1.45
C ALA A 227 22.61 9.43 2.68
N ILE A 228 22.73 10.11 3.83
CA ILE A 228 23.07 9.48 5.11
C ILE A 228 21.99 8.46 5.51
N LEU A 229 20.70 8.83 5.43
CA LEU A 229 19.61 7.90 5.73
C LEU A 229 19.60 6.73 4.75
N GLU A 230 19.78 6.97 3.45
CA GLU A 230 19.88 5.90 2.45
C GLU A 230 20.99 4.91 2.80
N ALA A 231 22.17 5.39 3.17
CA ALA A 231 23.26 4.51 3.61
C ALA A 231 22.90 3.73 4.88
N ALA A 232 22.27 4.37 5.88
CA ALA A 232 21.88 3.73 7.13
C ALA A 232 20.80 2.64 6.98
N MET A 233 19.90 2.80 6.01
CA MET A 233 18.78 1.88 5.75
C MET A 233 19.10 0.79 4.72
N THR A 234 20.30 0.78 4.14
CA THR A 234 20.68 -0.15 3.07
C THR A 234 21.99 -0.90 3.34
N VAL A 235 22.48 -0.86 4.59
CA VAL A 235 23.68 -1.60 4.99
C VAL A 235 23.41 -3.10 4.85
N ASP A 236 24.25 -3.80 4.08
CA ASP A 236 24.18 -5.26 3.96
C ASP A 236 24.09 -5.92 5.35
N PRO A 237 23.04 -6.71 5.64
CA PRO A 237 22.90 -7.45 6.90
C PRO A 237 24.14 -8.26 7.29
N ALA A 238 24.90 -8.79 6.33
CA ALA A 238 26.12 -9.54 6.60
C ALA A 238 27.32 -8.66 7.01
N GLN A 239 27.26 -7.34 6.75
CA GLN A 239 28.30 -6.40 7.17
C GLN A 239 28.14 -6.06 8.66
N LEU A 240 28.92 -6.71 9.54
CA LEU A 240 28.87 -6.45 10.98
C LEU A 240 29.55 -5.13 11.38
N ASP A 241 30.57 -4.71 10.62
CA ASP A 241 31.30 -3.47 10.88
C ASP A 241 30.73 -2.37 9.98
N ALA A 242 29.86 -1.54 10.54
CA ALA A 242 29.24 -0.44 9.81
C ALA A 242 30.27 0.53 9.19
N ALA A 243 31.51 0.62 9.71
CA ALA A 243 32.56 1.45 9.13
C ALA A 243 33.05 0.93 7.76
N LYS A 244 32.82 -0.35 7.45
CA LYS A 244 33.11 -0.97 6.15
C LYS A 244 31.93 -0.95 5.19
N SER A 245 30.78 -0.43 5.61
CA SER A 245 29.63 -0.26 4.73
C SER A 245 29.97 0.73 3.61
N ARG A 246 29.35 0.53 2.46
CA ARG A 246 29.47 1.42 1.31
C ARG A 246 28.13 1.51 0.62
N ARG A 247 27.70 2.73 0.30
CA ARG A 247 26.48 2.97 -0.47
C ARG A 247 26.71 4.01 -1.55
N ARG A 248 26.42 3.67 -2.81
CA ARG A 248 26.29 4.65 -3.87
C ARG A 248 25.03 5.50 -3.69
N VAL A 249 25.23 6.81 -3.62
CA VAL A 249 24.20 7.83 -3.46
C VAL A 249 24.23 8.81 -4.63
N GLU A 250 23.27 9.73 -4.70
CA GLU A 250 23.38 10.85 -5.64
C GLU A 250 24.60 11.72 -5.30
N PRO A 251 25.15 12.51 -6.25
CA PRO A 251 26.23 13.42 -5.91
C PRO A 251 25.80 14.47 -4.88
N VAL A 252 26.43 14.47 -3.72
CA VAL A 252 26.18 15.41 -2.61
C VAL A 252 27.37 16.33 -2.34
N ASP A 253 27.11 17.47 -1.68
CA ASP A 253 28.12 18.44 -1.27
C ASP A 253 28.39 18.34 0.22
N GLU A 254 29.49 17.69 0.60
CA GLU A 254 29.87 17.45 2.00
C GLU A 254 30.14 18.74 2.75
N ARG A 255 30.62 19.77 2.05
CA ARG A 255 30.90 21.08 2.66
C ARG A 255 29.63 21.76 3.15
N ALA A 256 28.47 21.43 2.57
CA ALA A 256 27.19 21.97 3.03
C ALA A 256 26.82 21.46 4.43
N GLY A 257 27.26 20.26 4.79
CA GLY A 257 27.00 19.65 6.10
C GLY A 257 28.20 19.64 7.05
N GLY A 258 29.41 19.84 6.55
CA GLY A 258 30.64 19.68 7.33
C GLY A 258 30.92 18.23 7.72
N VAL A 259 30.43 17.28 6.91
CA VAL A 259 30.55 15.83 7.16
C VAL A 259 31.24 15.18 5.97
N ASP A 260 32.38 14.55 6.24
CA ASP A 260 33.12 13.72 5.28
C ASP A 260 32.41 12.36 5.16
N LEU A 261 31.71 12.15 4.06
CA LEU A 261 30.89 10.98 3.79
C LEU A 261 31.67 9.89 3.06
N ASP A 262 32.65 10.22 2.23
CA ASP A 262 33.48 9.20 1.58
C ASP A 262 34.75 8.83 2.35
N GLY A 263 35.05 9.55 3.44
CA GLY A 263 36.09 9.22 4.40
C GLY A 263 37.50 9.48 3.90
N ASP A 264 37.68 10.34 2.90
CA ASP A 264 39.00 10.67 2.34
C ASP A 264 39.73 11.79 3.12
N GLY A 265 39.07 12.40 4.11
CA GLY A 265 39.57 13.49 4.94
C GLY A 265 39.40 14.89 4.33
N VAL A 266 38.74 15.02 3.18
CA VAL A 266 38.58 16.28 2.43
C VAL A 266 37.13 16.51 2.01
N LEU A 267 36.50 17.54 2.61
CA LEU A 267 35.13 17.90 2.26
C LEU A 267 35.00 18.35 0.78
N SER A 268 34.33 17.53 0.00
CA SER A 268 34.28 17.64 -1.46
C SER A 268 32.86 17.89 -2.01
N ARG A 269 32.79 18.39 -3.25
CA ARG A 269 31.52 18.44 -4.03
C ARG A 269 31.37 17.17 -4.83
N GLY A 270 30.12 16.73 -5.00
CA GLY A 270 29.80 15.66 -5.95
C GLY A 270 30.24 14.29 -5.46
N VAL A 271 30.28 14.09 -4.15
CA VAL A 271 30.54 12.79 -3.55
C VAL A 271 29.35 11.87 -3.84
N GLU A 272 29.60 10.74 -4.49
CA GLU A 272 28.56 9.78 -4.91
C GLU A 272 28.57 8.49 -4.08
N VAL A 273 29.40 8.43 -3.03
CA VAL A 273 29.56 7.25 -2.19
C VAL A 273 29.61 7.67 -0.73
N VAL A 274 28.76 7.06 0.08
CA VAL A 274 28.90 7.09 1.54
C VAL A 274 29.71 5.87 1.97
N ARG A 275 30.82 6.07 2.68
CA ARG A 275 31.69 5.03 3.26
C ARG A 275 31.60 5.09 4.78
N GLY A 276 31.15 3.98 5.37
CA GLY A 276 30.78 3.99 6.77
C GLY A 276 29.54 4.83 7.04
N LEU A 277 28.98 4.71 8.24
CA LEU A 277 27.93 5.62 8.67
C LEU A 277 28.57 6.77 9.46
N PRO A 278 28.28 8.04 9.13
CA PRO A 278 28.67 9.15 9.99
C PRO A 278 27.96 9.02 11.34
N THR A 279 28.50 9.64 12.39
CA THR A 279 27.92 9.50 13.74
C THR A 279 26.59 10.25 13.90
N HIS A 280 26.41 11.34 13.16
CA HIS A 280 25.26 12.23 13.25
C HIS A 280 24.86 12.73 11.85
N TYR A 281 23.61 13.19 11.75
CA TYR A 281 23.14 13.94 10.59
C TYR A 281 23.81 15.32 10.49
N ALA A 282 23.50 16.09 9.44
CA ALA A 282 24.10 17.38 9.18
C ALA A 282 23.12 18.56 9.38
N GLY A 283 23.68 19.77 9.44
CA GLY A 283 22.92 21.02 9.58
C GLY A 283 22.21 21.13 10.93
N ALA A 284 20.97 21.60 10.95
CA ALA A 284 20.20 21.72 12.19
C ALA A 284 19.87 20.37 12.85
N ALA A 285 20.03 19.25 12.12
CA ALA A 285 19.90 17.89 12.64
C ALA A 285 21.22 17.30 13.22
N ALA A 286 22.29 18.09 13.38
CA ALA A 286 23.60 17.61 13.82
C ALA A 286 23.69 16.96 15.22
N LYS A 287 22.62 17.03 16.01
CA LYS A 287 22.50 16.34 17.31
C LYS A 287 21.76 15.02 17.23
N VAL A 288 21.19 14.67 16.08
CA VAL A 288 20.48 13.41 15.89
C VAL A 288 21.51 12.36 15.47
N PRO A 289 21.66 11.26 16.23
CA PRO A 289 22.59 10.20 15.88
C PRO A 289 22.09 9.46 14.63
N VAL A 290 23.02 9.02 13.79
CA VAL A 290 22.72 8.09 12.71
C VAL A 290 22.74 6.69 13.27
N ARG A 291 21.69 5.94 13.01
CA ARG A 291 21.51 4.58 13.47
C ARG A 291 21.23 3.71 12.27
N ARG A 292 22.03 2.66 12.10
CA ARG A 292 21.78 1.61 11.12
C ARG A 292 20.38 1.03 11.34
N ASP A 293 19.63 0.82 10.26
CA ASP A 293 18.30 0.19 10.26
C ASP A 293 17.21 0.96 11.03
N PHE A 294 17.41 2.25 11.35
CA PHE A 294 16.42 3.09 12.03
C PHE A 294 16.16 4.40 11.28
N TYR A 295 14.89 4.76 11.21
CA TYR A 295 14.52 6.11 10.80
C TYR A 295 14.57 7.09 11.98
N PRO A 296 14.95 8.36 11.72
CA PRO A 296 14.84 9.40 12.72
C PRO A 296 13.36 9.71 13.02
N ARG A 297 13.09 10.08 14.27
CA ARG A 297 11.78 10.58 14.68
C ARG A 297 11.27 11.68 13.73
N GLY A 298 10.02 11.55 13.32
CA GLY A 298 9.28 12.49 12.50
C GLY A 298 9.49 12.32 11.01
N VAL A 299 10.24 11.30 10.54
CA VAL A 299 10.20 10.93 9.13
C VAL A 299 8.76 10.60 8.71
N GLU A 300 8.43 10.93 7.48
CA GLU A 300 7.13 10.68 6.89
C GLU A 300 7.28 9.91 5.58
N PHE A 301 6.34 9.00 5.34
CA PHE A 301 6.15 8.37 4.05
C PHE A 301 4.73 8.57 3.55
N LEU A 302 4.63 8.79 2.24
CA LEU A 302 3.37 8.75 1.52
C LEU A 302 3.47 7.66 0.46
N HIS A 303 2.59 6.67 0.53
CA HIS A 303 2.48 5.56 -0.42
C HIS A 303 1.14 5.66 -1.14
N THR A 304 1.15 5.73 -2.47
CA THR A 304 -0.11 5.69 -3.23
C THR A 304 -0.22 4.37 -3.97
N VAL A 305 -1.33 3.67 -3.77
CA VAL A 305 -1.67 2.45 -4.52
C VAL A 305 -2.59 2.86 -5.65
N ARG A 306 -2.22 2.49 -6.88
CA ARG A 306 -2.86 2.97 -8.11
C ARG A 306 -3.34 1.81 -8.97
N TYR A 307 -4.22 2.14 -9.90
CA TYR A 307 -4.54 1.26 -11.02
C TYR A 307 -3.36 1.24 -11.98
N VAL A 308 -3.31 0.18 -12.79
CA VAL A 308 -2.34 0.05 -13.88
C VAL A 308 -2.96 0.67 -15.13
N ASP A 309 -2.44 1.82 -15.58
CA ASP A 309 -2.77 2.38 -16.90
C ASP A 309 -1.81 1.80 -17.94
N PRO A 310 -2.25 0.86 -18.78
CA PRO A 310 -1.37 0.19 -19.74
C PRO A 310 -0.86 1.10 -20.86
N ASP A 311 -1.42 2.30 -21.04
CA ASP A 311 -0.93 3.30 -22.01
C ASP A 311 0.01 4.32 -21.38
N ALA A 312 0.08 4.38 -20.04
CA ALA A 312 0.99 5.27 -19.35
C ALA A 312 2.41 4.67 -19.37
N PRO A 313 3.45 5.43 -19.73
CA PRO A 313 4.82 4.91 -19.80
C PRO A 313 5.32 4.23 -18.52
N ALA A 314 4.90 4.73 -17.35
CA ALA A 314 5.26 4.19 -16.03
C ALA A 314 4.13 3.37 -15.38
N LEU A 315 3.07 3.03 -16.15
CA LEU A 315 1.88 2.32 -15.69
C LEU A 315 1.02 3.03 -14.62
N LEU A 316 1.42 4.21 -14.15
CA LEU A 316 0.73 4.94 -13.10
C LEU A 316 -0.57 5.58 -13.63
N SER A 317 -1.70 5.25 -13.01
CA SER A 317 -2.97 5.95 -13.21
C SER A 317 -3.04 7.26 -12.41
N ALA A 318 -3.85 8.22 -12.86
CA ALA A 318 -4.11 9.43 -12.08
C ALA A 318 -4.95 9.12 -10.82
N ARG A 319 -5.98 8.29 -10.99
CA ARG A 319 -6.83 7.76 -9.91
C ARG A 319 -6.01 6.89 -8.97
N MET A 320 -6.24 7.03 -7.68
CA MET A 320 -5.66 6.18 -6.65
C MET A 320 -6.70 5.23 -6.07
N LYS A 321 -6.30 3.97 -5.89
CA LYS A 321 -7.05 2.98 -5.12
C LYS A 321 -7.00 3.30 -3.64
N GLU A 322 -5.80 3.61 -3.15
CA GLU A 322 -5.52 3.94 -1.77
C GLU A 322 -4.42 4.99 -1.64
N VAL A 323 -4.47 5.76 -0.56
CA VAL A 323 -3.39 6.64 -0.11
C VAL A 323 -3.05 6.26 1.32
N ARG A 324 -1.78 5.94 1.57
CA ARG A 324 -1.30 5.48 2.87
C ARG A 324 -0.22 6.43 3.35
N TYR A 325 -0.54 7.18 4.38
CA TYR A 325 0.40 8.05 5.07
C TYR A 325 0.96 7.33 6.30
N SER A 326 2.26 7.47 6.52
CA SER A 326 2.87 7.02 7.78
C SER A 326 3.89 8.02 8.31
N ARG A 327 4.03 8.06 9.62
CA ARG A 327 4.97 8.92 10.33
C ARG A 327 5.58 8.18 11.52
N LYS A 328 6.89 8.36 11.72
CA LYS A 328 7.59 7.88 12.92
C LYS A 328 7.34 8.86 14.07
N ASP A 329 6.36 8.60 14.92
CA ASP A 329 6.00 9.48 16.03
C ASP A 329 7.00 9.37 17.19
N GLU A 330 7.52 8.16 17.44
CA GLU A 330 8.48 7.86 18.49
C GLU A 330 9.64 7.01 17.96
N GLU A 331 10.81 7.19 18.56
CA GLU A 331 12.02 6.40 18.29
C GLU A 331 12.43 5.70 19.59
N TYR A 332 12.75 4.40 19.49
CA TYR A 332 13.12 3.58 20.63
C TYR A 332 14.57 3.11 20.56
N ALA A 333 15.17 2.87 21.72
CA ALA A 333 16.47 2.23 21.82
C ALA A 333 16.39 0.78 21.31
N GLY A 334 17.51 0.24 20.83
CA GLY A 334 17.52 -1.08 20.18
C GLY A 334 17.12 -2.23 21.12
N ASP A 335 17.51 -2.17 22.39
CA ASP A 335 17.09 -3.11 23.44
C ASP A 335 15.58 -3.07 23.70
N GLN A 336 14.98 -1.89 23.69
CA GLN A 336 13.54 -1.73 23.82
C GLN A 336 12.80 -2.31 22.59
N VAL A 337 13.34 -2.12 21.38
CA VAL A 337 12.78 -2.75 20.16
C VAL A 337 12.82 -4.27 20.26
N MET A 338 13.93 -4.85 20.69
CA MET A 338 14.04 -6.31 20.92
C MET A 338 13.03 -6.78 21.96
N ALA A 339 12.81 -6.01 23.04
CA ALA A 339 11.82 -6.33 24.06
C ALA A 339 10.38 -6.35 23.52
N PHE A 340 10.03 -5.51 22.54
CA PHE A 340 8.71 -5.54 21.90
C PHE A 340 8.47 -6.85 21.15
N TYR A 341 9.45 -7.38 20.42
CA TYR A 341 9.31 -8.69 19.76
C TYR A 341 9.17 -9.82 20.77
N GLY A 342 9.92 -9.81 21.86
CA GLY A 342 9.75 -10.79 22.95
C GLY A 342 8.36 -10.71 23.60
N ALA A 343 7.83 -9.51 23.82
CA ALA A 343 6.49 -9.32 24.35
C ALA A 343 5.41 -9.79 23.36
N GLU A 344 5.62 -9.63 22.06
CA GLU A 344 4.72 -10.16 21.03
C GLU A 344 4.67 -11.69 21.06
N GLN A 345 5.82 -12.36 21.15
CA GLN A 345 5.86 -13.82 21.28
C GLN A 345 5.07 -14.30 22.52
N GLU A 346 5.20 -13.59 23.66
CA GLU A 346 4.43 -13.88 24.87
C GLU A 346 2.91 -13.68 24.68
N LYS A 347 2.49 -12.65 23.94
CA LYS A 347 1.07 -12.44 23.61
C LYS A 347 0.53 -13.58 22.75
N LYS A 348 1.27 -14.00 21.72
CA LYS A 348 0.90 -15.13 20.86
C LYS A 348 0.75 -16.43 21.64
N MET A 349 1.70 -16.76 22.52
CA MET A 349 1.60 -17.93 23.41
C MET A 349 0.36 -17.90 24.32
N ARG A 350 -0.16 -16.71 24.62
CA ARG A 350 -1.38 -16.51 25.43
C ARG A 350 -2.65 -16.31 24.60
N ASN A 351 -2.59 -16.54 23.29
CA ASN A 351 -3.69 -16.31 22.35
C ASN A 351 -4.31 -14.91 22.47
N ARG A 352 -3.46 -13.88 22.70
CA ARG A 352 -3.90 -12.49 22.74
C ARG A 352 -3.92 -11.93 21.32
N LEU A 353 -5.10 -11.45 20.92
CA LEU A 353 -5.27 -10.80 19.63
C LEU A 353 -4.50 -9.47 19.56
N PRO A 354 -3.99 -9.11 18.37
CA PRO A 354 -3.34 -7.82 18.15
C PRO A 354 -4.32 -6.66 18.38
N ALA A 355 -3.82 -5.57 18.96
CA ALA A 355 -4.59 -4.35 19.20
C ALA A 355 -3.72 -3.12 18.93
N PHE A 356 -4.26 -2.17 18.17
CA PHE A 356 -3.55 -0.96 17.77
C PHE A 356 -4.29 0.28 18.29
N PRO A 357 -3.66 1.11 19.13
CA PRO A 357 -4.28 2.34 19.60
C PRO A 357 -4.47 3.33 18.44
N GLY A 358 -5.61 4.02 18.43
CA GLY A 358 -5.91 5.04 17.44
C GLY A 358 -7.39 5.13 17.10
N THR A 359 -7.68 5.90 16.06
CA THR A 359 -9.01 6.03 15.45
C THR A 359 -8.85 6.18 13.95
N PRO A 360 -9.90 5.95 13.14
CA PRO A 360 -9.85 6.24 11.70
C PRO A 360 -9.35 7.66 11.38
N GLU A 361 -9.77 8.65 12.18
CA GLU A 361 -9.35 10.05 11.99
C GLU A 361 -7.88 10.31 12.32
N LEU A 362 -7.29 9.57 13.27
CA LEU A 362 -5.90 9.79 13.72
C LEU A 362 -4.91 8.78 13.14
N GLY A 363 -5.40 7.76 12.45
CA GLY A 363 -4.62 6.57 12.11
C GLY A 363 -4.38 5.66 13.33
N LEU A 364 -3.75 4.52 13.06
CA LEU A 364 -3.35 3.52 14.03
C LEU A 364 -1.85 3.60 14.31
N ILE A 365 -1.46 3.26 15.54
CA ILE A 365 -0.07 3.30 15.97
C ILE A 365 0.40 1.87 16.27
N ASN A 366 1.57 1.49 15.76
CA ASN A 366 2.21 0.23 16.14
C ASN A 366 3.11 0.42 17.38
N GLU A 367 3.58 -0.69 17.93
CA GLU A 367 4.41 -0.69 19.15
C GLU A 367 5.79 -0.07 18.92
N PHE A 368 6.23 0.01 17.67
CA PHE A 368 7.52 0.57 17.24
C PHE A 368 7.46 2.07 16.95
N GLY A 369 6.36 2.75 17.29
CA GLY A 369 6.24 4.21 17.20
C GLY A 369 5.83 4.73 15.83
N TRP A 370 5.37 3.87 14.92
CA TRP A 370 4.81 4.28 13.63
C TRP A 370 3.32 4.53 13.71
N ARG A 371 2.88 5.69 13.22
CA ARG A 371 1.47 5.99 12.94
C ARG A 371 1.19 5.74 11.46
N LEU A 372 0.09 5.05 11.16
CA LEU A 372 -0.39 4.79 9.80
C LEU A 372 -1.82 5.28 9.63
N GLN A 373 -2.08 6.03 8.57
CA GLN A 373 -3.40 6.49 8.18
C GLN A 373 -3.65 6.20 6.70
N GLY A 374 -4.80 5.60 6.41
CA GLY A 374 -5.20 5.17 5.08
C GLY A 374 -6.45 5.89 4.59
N PHE A 375 -6.48 6.12 3.28
CA PHE A 375 -7.63 6.56 2.51
C PHE A 375 -7.89 5.54 1.40
N ILE A 376 -9.15 5.28 1.10
CA ILE A 376 -9.58 4.31 0.09
C ILE A 376 -10.81 4.84 -0.65
N GLU A 377 -11.09 4.34 -1.85
CA GLU A 377 -12.21 4.81 -2.65
C GLU A 377 -13.60 4.53 -2.02
N ASP A 378 -14.52 5.49 -2.11
CA ASP A 378 -15.94 5.30 -1.88
C ASP A 378 -16.64 4.68 -3.10
N ALA A 379 -17.95 4.41 -3.03
CA ALA A 379 -18.69 3.74 -4.10
C ALA A 379 -18.70 4.50 -5.44
N LYS A 380 -18.29 5.78 -5.42
CA LYS A 380 -18.16 6.66 -6.58
C LYS A 380 -16.71 6.87 -7.01
N GLY A 381 -15.76 6.23 -6.33
CA GLY A 381 -14.33 6.40 -6.56
C GLY A 381 -13.69 7.61 -5.85
N ARG A 382 -14.41 8.39 -5.04
CA ARG A 382 -13.78 9.50 -4.31
C ARG A 382 -12.98 8.90 -3.14
N LEU A 383 -11.76 9.35 -2.89
CA LEU A 383 -11.01 8.85 -1.73
C LEU A 383 -11.67 9.31 -0.43
N ARG A 384 -11.86 8.40 0.52
CA ARG A 384 -12.39 8.64 1.86
C ARG A 384 -11.45 8.07 2.91
N VAL A 385 -11.56 8.52 4.16
CA VAL A 385 -10.86 7.92 5.30
C VAL A 385 -11.25 6.44 5.40
N GLN A 386 -10.27 5.56 5.60
CA GLN A 386 -10.51 4.14 5.84
C GLN A 386 -11.28 3.95 7.16
N THR A 387 -12.18 2.96 7.21
CA THR A 387 -12.80 2.53 8.48
C THR A 387 -11.75 1.97 9.44
N MET A 388 -12.15 1.67 10.68
CA MET A 388 -11.23 1.04 11.64
C MET A 388 -10.72 -0.30 11.12
N GLU A 389 -11.62 -1.19 10.70
CA GLU A 389 -11.27 -2.50 10.14
C GLU A 389 -10.40 -2.40 8.88
N GLU A 390 -10.67 -1.41 8.03
CA GLU A 390 -9.83 -1.14 6.87
C GLU A 390 -8.40 -0.71 7.26
N HIS A 391 -8.22 0.11 8.30
CA HIS A 391 -6.88 0.49 8.75
C HIS A 391 -6.10 -0.69 9.35
N VAL A 392 -6.77 -1.57 10.10
CA VAL A 392 -6.12 -2.71 10.78
C VAL A 392 -5.41 -3.63 9.79
N PHE A 393 -5.90 -3.76 8.56
CA PHE A 393 -5.23 -4.52 7.48
C PHE A 393 -3.76 -4.10 7.27
N CYS A 394 -3.48 -2.79 7.25
CA CYS A 394 -2.11 -2.29 7.06
C CYS A 394 -1.18 -2.68 8.22
N MET A 395 -1.73 -2.84 9.42
CA MET A 395 -0.94 -3.09 10.63
C MET A 395 -0.31 -4.49 10.63
N GLY A 396 -0.86 -5.43 9.86
CA GLY A 396 -0.26 -6.75 9.64
C GLY A 396 1.16 -6.67 9.09
N CYS A 397 1.31 -5.98 7.95
CA CYS A 397 2.62 -5.84 7.30
C CYS A 397 3.56 -4.87 8.02
N HIS A 398 3.02 -3.92 8.78
CA HIS A 398 3.78 -2.82 9.40
C HIS A 398 3.94 -2.96 10.92
N THR A 399 3.90 -4.18 11.49
CA THR A 399 4.17 -4.39 12.92
C THR A 399 5.24 -5.46 13.14
N ASN A 400 4.91 -6.75 13.05
CA ASN A 400 5.77 -7.85 13.50
C ASN A 400 6.08 -8.82 12.35
N LEU A 401 6.97 -8.43 11.44
CA LEU A 401 7.48 -9.27 10.35
C LEU A 401 9.01 -9.28 10.33
N GLY A 402 9.59 -10.48 10.22
CA GLY A 402 11.04 -10.69 10.17
C GLY A 402 11.72 -9.94 9.03
N VAL A 403 11.09 -9.86 7.84
CA VAL A 403 11.74 -9.23 6.68
C VAL A 403 11.92 -7.71 6.78
N THR A 404 11.11 -7.01 7.58
CA THR A 404 11.04 -5.54 7.54
C THR A 404 12.28 -4.86 8.12
N VAL A 405 12.54 -3.62 7.66
CA VAL A 405 13.55 -2.73 8.25
C VAL A 405 12.82 -1.52 8.82
N ASP A 406 12.84 -1.40 10.14
CA ASP A 406 12.04 -0.43 10.92
C ASP A 406 10.58 -0.39 10.46
N GLN A 407 9.94 -1.56 10.32
CA GLN A 407 8.53 -1.72 9.94
C GLN A 407 8.19 -1.16 8.55
N THR A 408 9.17 -0.96 7.67
CA THR A 408 8.98 -0.49 6.29
C THR A 408 9.52 -1.47 5.24
N PHE A 409 9.13 -1.26 3.97
CA PHE A 409 9.51 -2.12 2.84
C PHE A 409 10.24 -1.36 1.71
N GLY A 410 9.70 -0.22 1.27
CA GLY A 410 10.09 0.39 -0.01
C GLY A 410 11.47 1.06 -0.01
N PHE A 411 11.79 1.87 1.00
CA PHE A 411 13.00 2.69 0.99
C PHE A 411 14.32 1.89 1.14
N PRO A 412 14.39 0.80 1.93
CA PRO A 412 15.54 -0.12 1.90
C PRO A 412 15.80 -0.76 0.52
N ARG A 413 14.80 -0.74 -0.37
CA ARG A 413 14.86 -1.27 -1.74
C ARG A 413 15.09 -0.17 -2.79
N LYS A 414 15.44 1.04 -2.37
CA LYS A 414 15.70 2.18 -3.25
C LYS A 414 16.83 1.88 -4.24
N VAL A 415 16.64 2.26 -5.50
CA VAL A 415 17.68 2.21 -6.53
C VAL A 415 18.86 3.13 -6.13
N PRO A 416 20.12 2.65 -6.15
CA PRO A 416 21.26 3.47 -5.78
C PRO A 416 21.50 4.67 -6.70
N GLY A 417 22.04 5.74 -6.14
CA GLY A 417 22.39 6.93 -6.90
C GLY A 417 21.21 7.85 -7.22
N ARG A 418 21.45 8.77 -8.16
CA ARG A 418 20.45 9.72 -8.67
C ARG A 418 19.20 9.05 -9.24
N GLU A 419 19.36 7.86 -9.82
CA GLU A 419 18.26 7.12 -10.45
C GLU A 419 17.19 6.66 -9.45
N GLY A 420 17.52 6.63 -8.15
CA GLY A 420 16.56 6.36 -7.08
C GLY A 420 15.69 7.54 -6.67
N TRP A 421 15.98 8.76 -7.14
CA TRP A 421 15.26 9.99 -6.75
C TRP A 421 14.37 10.50 -7.88
N ARG A 422 13.31 9.74 -8.17
CA ARG A 422 12.29 10.05 -9.18
C ARG A 422 11.04 9.21 -8.91
N HIS A 423 9.95 9.51 -9.62
CA HIS A 423 8.76 8.67 -9.58
C HIS A 423 9.08 7.22 -9.95
N GLN A 424 8.27 6.31 -9.40
CA GLN A 424 8.36 4.89 -9.67
C GLN A 424 8.20 4.61 -11.17
N ASP A 425 9.11 3.79 -11.69
CA ASP A 425 9.16 3.34 -13.08
C ASP A 425 10.04 2.10 -13.15
N LEU A 426 9.50 0.99 -13.63
CA LEU A 426 10.23 -0.29 -13.67
C LEU A 426 11.31 -0.33 -14.76
N ARG A 427 11.19 0.51 -15.79
CA ARG A 427 12.05 0.46 -16.98
C ARG A 427 13.47 0.88 -16.65
N GLY A 428 14.44 0.02 -16.92
CA GLY A 428 15.84 0.23 -16.56
C GLY A 428 16.18 -0.11 -15.10
N ILE A 429 15.28 -0.71 -14.32
CA ILE A 429 15.67 -1.37 -13.06
C ILE A 429 15.98 -2.83 -13.38
N ALA A 430 17.22 -3.28 -13.13
CA ALA A 430 17.56 -4.69 -13.26
C ALA A 430 16.98 -5.52 -12.11
N ASP A 431 16.66 -6.79 -12.37
CA ASP A 431 16.41 -7.76 -11.31
C ASP A 431 17.74 -8.11 -10.62
N VAL A 432 17.94 -7.55 -9.44
CA VAL A 432 19.11 -7.82 -8.58
C VAL A 432 18.79 -8.85 -7.50
N PRO A 433 19.78 -9.61 -6.99
CA PRO A 433 19.59 -10.50 -5.86
C PRO A 433 19.18 -9.77 -4.57
N GLN A 434 18.58 -10.49 -3.64
CA GLN A 434 18.57 -10.07 -2.23
C GLN A 434 19.97 -10.19 -1.64
N ALA A 435 20.28 -9.43 -0.60
CA ALA A 435 21.54 -9.54 0.13
C ALA A 435 21.75 -11.00 0.58
N GLY A 436 22.92 -11.57 0.28
CA GLY A 436 23.25 -12.97 0.54
C GLY A 436 22.83 -13.96 -0.55
N HIS A 437 22.00 -13.57 -1.53
CA HIS A 437 21.61 -14.46 -2.63
C HIS A 437 22.54 -14.31 -3.84
N ALA A 438 22.79 -15.43 -4.53
CA ALA A 438 23.50 -15.42 -5.82
C ALA A 438 22.54 -15.22 -7.02
N LYS A 439 21.29 -15.65 -6.89
CA LYS A 439 20.28 -15.55 -7.95
C LYS A 439 19.52 -14.22 -7.85
N PRO A 440 19.11 -13.62 -8.98
CA PRO A 440 18.16 -12.52 -9.00
C PRO A 440 16.91 -12.83 -8.16
N GLU A 441 16.33 -11.82 -7.51
CA GLU A 441 15.24 -12.02 -6.56
C GLU A 441 13.97 -12.54 -7.23
N VAL A 442 13.59 -12.03 -8.42
CA VAL A 442 12.37 -12.50 -9.09
C VAL A 442 12.53 -13.94 -9.54
N LEU A 443 13.71 -14.33 -10.03
CA LEU A 443 14.02 -15.73 -10.30
C LEU A 443 13.90 -16.59 -9.03
N THR A 444 14.49 -16.15 -7.92
CA THR A 444 14.40 -16.87 -6.64
C THR A 444 12.94 -17.01 -6.18
N TYR A 445 12.13 -15.97 -6.34
CA TYR A 445 10.71 -16.00 -6.04
C TYR A 445 9.95 -16.99 -6.94
N PHE A 446 10.16 -16.97 -8.26
CA PHE A 446 9.52 -17.94 -9.17
C PHE A 446 9.91 -19.38 -8.85
N GLU A 447 11.17 -19.61 -8.43
CA GLU A 447 11.64 -20.93 -8.01
C GLU A 447 10.98 -21.41 -6.72
N ARG A 448 10.76 -20.55 -5.72
CA ARG A 448 10.21 -20.91 -4.40
C ARG A 448 8.68 -20.93 -4.37
N VAL A 449 8.04 -20.02 -5.10
CA VAL A 449 6.57 -19.84 -5.12
C VAL A 449 5.91 -20.60 -6.25
N LYS A 450 6.66 -20.97 -7.30
CA LYS A 450 6.11 -21.63 -8.49
C LYS A 450 5.00 -20.81 -9.18
N GLY A 451 5.07 -19.48 -9.08
CA GLY A 451 4.10 -18.57 -9.68
C GLY A 451 4.50 -17.10 -9.56
N GLY A 452 3.64 -16.23 -10.10
CA GLY A 452 3.81 -14.78 -10.13
C GLY A 452 3.18 -14.02 -8.96
N ASP A 453 2.52 -14.74 -8.06
CA ASP A 453 1.82 -14.24 -6.88
C ASP A 453 1.65 -15.41 -5.89
N GLU A 454 1.25 -15.10 -4.67
CA GLU A 454 1.15 -16.05 -3.56
C GLU A 454 0.10 -17.13 -3.82
N PHE A 455 -0.92 -16.85 -4.65
CA PHE A 455 -1.96 -17.79 -5.04
C PHE A 455 -1.68 -18.48 -6.38
N ARG A 456 -0.55 -18.19 -7.04
CA ARG A 456 -0.22 -18.71 -8.37
C ARG A 456 -1.39 -18.51 -9.36
N ALA A 457 -2.06 -17.36 -9.27
CA ALA A 457 -3.26 -17.02 -10.03
C ALA A 457 -2.97 -16.18 -11.29
N ASN A 458 -1.74 -15.70 -11.45
CA ASN A 458 -1.31 -14.94 -12.63
C ASN A 458 -0.99 -15.84 -13.82
N GLU A 459 -2.03 -16.24 -14.55
CA GLU A 459 -1.93 -17.09 -15.76
C GLU A 459 -1.04 -16.49 -16.85
N GLU A 460 -1.03 -15.16 -17.02
CA GLU A 460 -0.19 -14.50 -18.03
C GLU A 460 1.30 -14.70 -17.70
N LEU A 461 1.68 -14.46 -16.44
CA LEU A 461 3.05 -14.63 -15.98
C LEU A 461 3.46 -16.11 -16.01
N LEU A 462 2.57 -17.02 -15.58
CA LEU A 462 2.79 -18.47 -15.69
C LEU A 462 3.06 -18.87 -17.15
N THR A 463 2.24 -18.41 -18.09
CA THR A 463 2.42 -18.71 -19.53
C THR A 463 3.75 -18.17 -20.07
N ARG A 464 4.21 -17.01 -19.58
CA ARG A 464 5.41 -16.33 -20.09
C ARG A 464 6.72 -16.88 -19.56
N PHE A 465 6.72 -17.36 -18.31
CA PHE A 465 7.96 -17.67 -17.58
C PHE A 465 7.98 -19.07 -16.98
N PHE A 466 6.95 -19.89 -17.20
CA PHE A 466 6.92 -21.28 -16.77
C PHE A 466 6.61 -22.21 -17.94
N ALA A 467 7.56 -23.09 -18.27
CA ALA A 467 7.38 -24.17 -19.24
C ALA A 467 7.12 -25.47 -18.48
N ASP A 468 5.99 -26.13 -18.74
CA ASP A 468 5.58 -27.36 -18.05
C ASP A 468 5.64 -27.27 -16.51
N GLY A 469 5.23 -26.11 -15.96
CA GLY A 469 5.23 -25.83 -14.53
C GLY A 469 6.62 -25.55 -13.93
N LYS A 470 7.68 -25.47 -14.74
CA LYS A 470 9.04 -25.13 -14.31
C LYS A 470 9.43 -23.76 -14.83
N VAL A 471 10.13 -22.99 -14.00
CA VAL A 471 10.61 -21.66 -14.38
C VAL A 471 11.56 -21.74 -15.58
N ASP A 472 11.31 -20.91 -16.59
CA ASP A 472 12.26 -20.64 -17.67
C ASP A 472 13.31 -19.65 -17.16
N GLU A 473 14.32 -20.19 -16.48
CA GLU A 473 15.41 -19.41 -15.90
C GLU A 473 16.12 -18.52 -16.92
N ALA A 474 16.31 -19.01 -18.16
CA ALA A 474 16.97 -18.24 -19.20
C ALA A 474 16.17 -16.99 -19.59
N SER A 475 14.84 -17.13 -19.74
CA SER A 475 13.94 -16.00 -20.03
C SER A 475 13.89 -14.98 -18.89
N VAL A 476 13.86 -15.44 -17.63
CA VAL A 476 13.81 -14.57 -16.45
C VAL A 476 15.13 -13.79 -16.27
N ARG A 477 16.28 -14.46 -16.45
CA ARG A 477 17.61 -13.85 -16.31
C ARG A 477 17.90 -12.74 -17.31
N ARG A 478 17.13 -12.63 -18.39
CA ARG A 478 17.24 -11.49 -19.31
C ARG A 478 17.01 -10.15 -18.62
N ALA A 479 16.21 -10.10 -17.56
CA ALA A 479 15.98 -8.89 -16.78
C ALA A 479 17.02 -8.64 -15.69
N ALA A 480 17.93 -9.60 -15.43
CA ALA A 480 18.96 -9.46 -14.42
C ALA A 480 20.07 -8.51 -14.85
N ALA A 481 20.95 -8.15 -13.92
CA ALA A 481 22.15 -7.37 -14.23
C ALA A 481 22.98 -8.07 -15.33
N GLY A 482 23.28 -7.34 -16.41
CA GLY A 482 23.98 -7.86 -17.59
C GLY A 482 23.09 -8.48 -18.67
N GLY A 483 21.78 -8.61 -18.45
CA GLY A 483 20.81 -9.06 -19.44
C GLY A 483 20.35 -7.95 -20.42
N ASP A 484 19.53 -8.32 -21.41
CA ASP A 484 19.01 -7.42 -22.45
C ASP A 484 17.61 -6.84 -22.14
N LYS A 485 17.09 -7.10 -20.95
CA LYS A 485 15.79 -6.65 -20.43
C LYS A 485 15.94 -6.03 -19.03
N ASP A 486 14.81 -5.65 -18.44
CA ASP A 486 14.70 -5.04 -17.12
C ASP A 486 13.47 -5.58 -16.36
N LEU A 487 13.18 -5.05 -15.18
CA LEU A 487 12.01 -5.46 -14.40
C LEU A 487 10.67 -5.19 -15.10
N ALA A 488 10.61 -4.22 -16.03
CA ALA A 488 9.39 -3.99 -16.79
C ALA A 488 9.06 -5.20 -17.68
N TRP A 489 10.08 -5.88 -18.23
CA TRP A 489 9.89 -7.16 -18.93
C TRP A 489 9.22 -8.21 -18.03
N LEU A 490 9.59 -8.34 -16.77
CA LEU A 490 9.02 -9.36 -15.89
C LEU A 490 7.62 -8.99 -15.37
N LEU A 491 7.42 -7.72 -15.02
CA LEU A 491 6.32 -7.31 -14.14
C LEU A 491 5.26 -6.42 -14.81
N THR A 492 5.44 -6.01 -16.06
CA THR A 492 4.42 -5.27 -16.82
C THR A 492 3.37 -6.26 -17.36
N PRO A 493 2.08 -6.10 -17.01
CA PRO A 493 1.02 -6.91 -17.61
C PRO A 493 0.78 -6.53 -19.07
N SER A 494 0.16 -7.42 -19.83
CA SER A 494 -0.48 -7.02 -21.08
C SER A 494 -1.57 -5.97 -20.83
N ARG A 495 -1.91 -5.21 -21.88
CA ARG A 495 -3.04 -4.27 -21.85
C ARG A 495 -4.34 -4.96 -21.45
N GLU A 496 -4.61 -6.14 -22.01
CA GLU A 496 -5.82 -6.92 -21.72
C GLU A 496 -5.93 -7.28 -20.24
N ARG A 497 -4.84 -7.79 -19.65
CA ARG A 497 -4.78 -8.13 -18.23
C ARG A 497 -4.93 -6.90 -17.34
N ALA A 498 -4.25 -5.80 -17.65
CA ALA A 498 -4.37 -4.54 -16.90
C ALA A 498 -5.83 -4.05 -16.85
N LEU A 499 -6.54 -4.09 -17.99
CA LEU A 499 -7.94 -3.69 -18.08
C LEU A 499 -8.87 -4.67 -17.35
N ALA A 500 -8.61 -5.99 -17.42
CA ALA A 500 -9.36 -6.99 -16.68
C ALA A 500 -9.25 -6.79 -15.16
N LEU A 501 -8.04 -6.53 -14.65
CA LEU A 501 -7.80 -6.22 -13.24
C LEU A 501 -8.45 -4.87 -12.86
N GLY A 502 -8.41 -3.88 -13.74
CA GLY A 502 -9.14 -2.61 -13.59
C GLY A 502 -10.64 -2.82 -13.39
N ARG A 503 -11.29 -3.65 -14.22
CA ARG A 503 -12.72 -4.01 -14.08
C ARG A 503 -13.00 -4.71 -12.75
N ALA A 504 -12.18 -5.69 -12.38
CA ALA A 504 -12.36 -6.46 -11.15
C ALA A 504 -12.32 -5.54 -9.92
N TYR A 505 -11.37 -4.59 -9.88
CA TYR A 505 -11.30 -3.65 -8.77
C TYR A 505 -12.43 -2.61 -8.80
N MET A 506 -12.84 -2.13 -9.99
CA MET A 506 -14.01 -1.25 -10.11
C MET A 506 -15.30 -1.91 -9.58
N ALA A 507 -15.48 -3.21 -9.79
CA ALA A 507 -16.58 -3.96 -9.20
C ALA A 507 -16.50 -3.97 -7.66
N LEU A 508 -15.32 -4.24 -7.09
CA LEU A 508 -15.08 -4.17 -5.64
C LEU A 508 -15.37 -2.77 -5.06
N VAL A 509 -14.96 -1.70 -5.77
CA VAL A 509 -15.25 -0.32 -5.37
C VAL A 509 -16.76 -0.07 -5.31
N ARG A 510 -17.52 -0.51 -6.32
CA ARG A 510 -18.98 -0.34 -6.33
C ARG A 510 -19.67 -1.09 -5.18
N GLU A 511 -19.15 -2.26 -4.82
CA GLU A 511 -19.64 -3.08 -3.72
C GLU A 511 -19.28 -2.51 -2.32
N GLN A 512 -18.24 -1.66 -2.24
CA GLN A 512 -17.64 -1.22 -0.98
C GLN A 512 -17.24 -2.38 -0.06
N GLY A 513 -16.71 -3.45 -0.66
CA GLY A 513 -16.38 -4.71 0.01
C GLY A 513 -15.00 -4.81 0.64
N PHE A 514 -14.26 -3.71 0.84
CA PHE A 514 -12.82 -3.75 1.18
C PHE A 514 -12.47 -4.44 2.50
N THR A 515 -13.41 -4.51 3.47
CA THR A 515 -13.21 -5.25 4.73
C THR A 515 -13.13 -6.76 4.52
N LYS A 516 -13.59 -7.26 3.37
CA LYS A 516 -13.53 -8.67 2.97
C LYS A 516 -12.29 -9.01 2.12
N GLY A 517 -11.32 -8.10 2.05
CA GLY A 517 -10.09 -8.24 1.27
C GLY A 517 -10.05 -7.27 0.08
N ARG A 518 -8.86 -6.84 -0.33
CA ARG A 518 -8.66 -5.83 -1.38
C ARG A 518 -7.91 -6.36 -2.60
N ASP A 519 -7.47 -7.61 -2.53
CA ASP A 519 -6.72 -8.27 -3.59
C ASP A 519 -7.59 -8.40 -4.82
N THR A 520 -7.06 -7.95 -5.94
CA THR A 520 -7.79 -7.88 -7.20
C THR A 520 -7.42 -9.08 -8.05
N LEU A 521 -8.33 -10.04 -8.14
CA LEU A 521 -8.15 -11.21 -8.98
C LEU A 521 -9.18 -11.20 -10.11
N VAL A 522 -8.79 -11.66 -11.29
CA VAL A 522 -9.68 -11.78 -12.46
C VAL A 522 -10.75 -12.86 -12.25
N ALA A 523 -10.41 -13.88 -11.47
CA ALA A 523 -11.29 -14.95 -11.04
C ALA A 523 -10.87 -15.44 -9.64
N PRO A 524 -11.75 -16.12 -8.88
CA PRO A 524 -11.37 -16.77 -7.62
C PRO A 524 -10.17 -17.72 -7.80
N PRO A 525 -9.11 -17.63 -6.97
CA PRO A 525 -7.93 -18.46 -7.14
C PRO A 525 -8.19 -19.86 -6.56
N THR A 526 -7.53 -20.87 -7.12
CA THR A 526 -7.65 -22.28 -6.68
C THR A 526 -6.81 -22.59 -5.44
N ASN A 527 -5.75 -21.82 -5.25
CA ASN A 527 -4.62 -22.07 -4.37
C ASN A 527 -4.71 -21.30 -3.04
N VAL A 528 -5.94 -21.13 -2.55
CA VAL A 528 -6.23 -20.46 -1.29
C VAL A 528 -7.13 -21.33 -0.42
N LEU A 529 -6.86 -21.32 0.88
CA LEU A 529 -7.59 -22.06 1.89
C LEU A 529 -8.82 -21.23 2.34
N PRO A 530 -10.05 -21.78 2.27
CA PRO A 530 -11.22 -21.15 2.89
C PRO A 530 -11.18 -21.23 4.42
N SER A 531 -10.46 -22.21 4.95
CA SER A 531 -10.16 -22.38 6.37
C SER A 531 -8.82 -23.08 6.52
N VAL A 532 -8.13 -22.79 7.62
CA VAL A 532 -6.85 -23.37 7.99
C VAL A 532 -7.07 -24.34 9.13
N GLU A 533 -6.41 -25.49 9.07
CA GLU A 533 -6.18 -26.34 10.24
C GLU A 533 -4.74 -26.08 10.70
N ASN A 534 -4.57 -25.75 11.98
CA ASN A 534 -3.24 -25.53 12.54
C ASN A 534 -2.41 -26.82 12.49
N GLY A 535 -1.10 -26.67 12.32
CA GLY A 535 -0.15 -27.76 12.14
C GLY A 535 0.68 -27.60 10.87
N SER A 536 1.31 -28.68 10.42
CA SER A 536 2.29 -28.64 9.33
C SER A 536 1.74 -28.05 8.04
N THR A 537 2.54 -27.17 7.42
CA THR A 537 2.33 -26.66 6.04
C THR A 537 2.88 -27.63 4.98
N GLY A 538 3.53 -28.71 5.41
CA GLY A 538 4.29 -29.65 4.58
C GLY A 538 5.63 -29.11 4.06
N LEU A 539 5.96 -27.85 4.32
CA LEU A 539 7.16 -27.21 3.79
C LEU A 539 8.44 -27.71 4.47
N GLU A 540 8.40 -27.99 5.77
CA GLU A 540 9.54 -28.53 6.51
C GLU A 540 9.92 -29.92 6.00
N ASP A 541 8.94 -30.84 5.89
CA ASP A 541 9.14 -32.19 5.36
C ASP A 541 9.70 -32.18 3.92
N ALA A 542 9.34 -31.16 3.14
CA ALA A 542 9.82 -30.97 1.78
C ALA A 542 11.18 -30.26 1.68
N GLY A 543 11.76 -29.81 2.79
CA GLY A 543 13.01 -29.03 2.82
C GLY A 543 12.87 -27.66 2.15
N LEU A 544 11.68 -27.04 2.26
CA LEU A 544 11.32 -25.77 1.62
C LEU A 544 11.16 -24.63 2.62
N ILE A 545 11.82 -24.70 3.78
CA ILE A 545 11.94 -23.57 4.72
C ILE A 545 13.13 -22.72 4.31
N PHE A 546 12.93 -21.40 4.22
CA PHE A 546 13.96 -20.47 3.76
C PHE A 546 14.16 -19.33 4.76
N GLU A 547 15.32 -19.29 5.41
CA GLU A 547 15.68 -18.30 6.44
C GLU A 547 16.51 -17.14 5.87
N ASP A 548 16.80 -17.19 4.58
CA ASP A 548 17.69 -16.29 3.85
C ASP A 548 16.97 -15.10 3.19
N GLY A 549 15.65 -14.96 3.39
CA GLY A 549 14.89 -13.82 2.88
C GLY A 549 15.38 -12.50 3.45
N ARG A 550 15.71 -11.53 2.59
CA ARG A 550 16.15 -10.19 2.99
C ARG A 550 15.42 -9.11 2.21
N LEU A 551 15.01 -8.05 2.90
CA LEU A 551 14.51 -6.84 2.24
C LEU A 551 15.61 -6.11 1.47
N HIS A 552 16.82 -6.14 2.01
CA HIS A 552 18.03 -5.57 1.42
C HIS A 552 18.38 -6.25 0.10
N LEU A 553 18.79 -5.45 -0.89
CA LEU A 553 19.14 -5.92 -2.24
C LEU A 553 20.64 -5.73 -2.51
N ALA A 554 21.24 -6.73 -3.16
CA ALA A 554 22.62 -6.69 -3.62
C ALA A 554 22.70 -5.91 -4.95
N TRP A 555 22.59 -4.58 -4.85
CA TRP A 555 22.68 -3.68 -6.00
C TRP A 555 24.09 -3.55 -6.59
N GLU A 556 25.12 -3.79 -5.77
CA GLU A 556 26.54 -3.58 -6.07
C GLU A 556 27.39 -4.77 -5.66
#